data_AF-A0A1X4HV53-F1
#
_entry.id   AF-A0A1X4HV53-F1
#
_cell.length_a   1.000
_cell.length_b   1.000
_cell.length_c   1.000
_cell.angle_alpha   90.00
_cell.angle_beta   90.00
_cell.angle_gamma   90.00
#
_symmetry.space_group_name_H-M   'P 1'
#
loop_
_entity.id
_entity.type
_entity.pdbx_description
1 polymer ?
#
loop_
_entity_poly.entity_id
_entity_poly.type
_entity_poly.pdbx_seq_one_letter_code
_entity_poly.pdbx_strand_id
1 'polypeptide(L)'
;MRVDWTGVFDGRGARRADLPTYPFQRARYWLDKSGLGGDVTAAGLGRPGHPLLGAMVQLPGSGGVVFTGRLSAGAHPWLSDHTVAGSVLLPGTAYVDLAVRAGDQVGCRRIEDLALGVPLILPEHGGVHIQVAVEAPDASGRRPVSVYSRADDAPLDREWVLHAEGTLVPDAGEPSDGLTVWPPRDAEPLAVEGLYERLEYGPTFRGLRAAWRRGDDVFAEIGLPEGTDTGDFGLHPALLDSALHALDLTHQGATALPFSWSDVTLHAEGATTARVRLRPGNGDSVELELADAAGRPVASVGSVTLRPFTADDLAPDPARVADALFRTEWVPAAGGR
;
A
#
# COMPACT_ATOMS: atom_id res chain seq x y z
N MET A 1 -42.58 16.83 39.84
CA MET A 1 -43.17 17.87 40.70
C MET A 1 -43.14 19.19 39.95
N ARG A 2 -44.27 19.86 39.76
CA ARG A 2 -44.33 21.10 38.98
C ARG A 2 -44.36 22.27 39.97
N VAL A 3 -43.34 23.12 39.94
CA VAL A 3 -43.23 24.29 40.83
C VAL A 3 -43.87 25.49 40.14
N ASP A 4 -44.73 26.21 40.86
CA ASP A 4 -45.29 27.47 40.38
C ASP A 4 -44.31 28.62 40.61
N TRP A 5 -43.47 28.85 39.61
CA TRP A 5 -42.50 29.94 39.62
C TRP A 5 -43.13 31.32 39.46
N THR A 6 -44.34 31.40 38.89
CA THR A 6 -45.02 32.68 38.67
C THR A 6 -45.40 33.32 39.99
N GLY A 7 -45.97 32.56 40.94
CA GLY A 7 -46.27 33.06 42.28
C GLY A 7 -45.04 33.46 43.10
N VAL A 8 -43.89 32.83 42.86
CA VAL A 8 -42.63 33.13 43.58
C VAL A 8 -42.04 34.48 43.18
N PHE A 9 -42.25 34.92 41.94
CA PHE A 9 -41.61 36.12 41.38
C PHE A 9 -42.54 37.34 41.25
N ASP A 10 -43.82 37.23 41.61
CA ASP A 10 -44.79 38.32 41.50
C ASP A 10 -44.36 39.56 42.33
N GLY A 11 -44.49 40.74 41.72
CA GLY A 11 -44.09 42.03 42.31
C GLY A 11 -42.58 42.28 42.48
N ARG A 12 -41.68 41.35 42.08
CA ARG A 12 -40.22 41.47 42.33
C ARG A 12 -39.38 41.96 41.16
N GLY A 13 -39.99 42.28 40.01
CA GLY A 13 -39.28 42.80 38.83
C GLY A 13 -38.28 41.81 38.21
N ALA A 14 -38.48 40.50 38.41
CA ALA A 14 -37.61 39.47 37.89
C ALA A 14 -37.63 39.46 36.35
N ARG A 15 -36.45 39.35 35.73
CA ARG A 15 -36.26 39.28 34.28
C ARG A 15 -35.53 38.00 33.90
N ARG A 16 -35.85 37.44 32.73
CA ARG A 16 -35.08 36.33 32.17
C ARG A 16 -33.70 36.84 31.78
N ALA A 17 -32.68 36.05 32.10
CA ALA A 17 -31.31 36.29 31.68
C ALA A 17 -30.87 35.09 30.84
N ASP A 18 -30.00 35.34 29.87
CA ASP A 18 -29.39 34.26 29.11
C ASP A 18 -28.43 33.50 30.01
N LEU A 19 -28.64 32.19 30.10
CA LEU A 19 -27.78 31.27 30.83
C LEU A 19 -26.96 30.46 29.82
N PRO A 20 -25.78 29.96 30.23
CA PRO A 20 -25.03 29.00 29.43
C PRO A 20 -25.93 27.86 28.97
N THR A 21 -25.73 27.42 27.73
CA THR A 21 -26.53 26.35 27.15
C THR A 21 -26.30 25.05 27.90
N TYR A 22 -27.31 24.17 27.87
CA TYR A 22 -27.24 22.87 28.50
C TYR A 22 -26.00 22.10 27.99
N PRO A 23 -25.15 21.57 28.89
CA PRO A 23 -23.97 20.83 28.48
C PRO A 23 -24.41 19.46 27.96
N PHE A 24 -24.79 19.39 26.69
CA PHE A 24 -25.12 18.13 26.04
C PHE A 24 -23.99 17.12 26.24
N GLN A 25 -24.37 15.89 26.54
CA GLN A 25 -23.42 14.79 26.64
C GLN A 25 -22.76 14.58 25.28
N ARG A 26 -21.48 14.91 25.17
CA ARG A 26 -20.70 14.81 23.93
C ARG A 26 -20.27 13.37 23.69
N ALA A 27 -21.21 12.55 23.25
CA ALA A 27 -20.91 11.23 22.69
C ALA A 27 -20.83 11.33 21.16
N ARG A 28 -19.78 10.74 20.57
CA ARG A 28 -19.57 10.70 19.13
C ARG A 28 -20.52 9.65 18.55
N TYR A 29 -21.55 10.10 17.85
CA TYR A 29 -22.45 9.24 17.08
C TYR A 29 -22.18 9.48 15.60
N TRP A 30 -21.26 8.71 15.03
CA TRP A 30 -20.93 8.73 13.61
C TRP A 30 -21.11 7.33 13.04
N LEU A 31 -21.50 7.23 11.77
CA LEU A 31 -21.35 5.99 11.02
C LEU A 31 -19.87 5.83 10.72
N ASP A 32 -19.16 5.08 11.55
CA ASP A 32 -17.81 4.63 11.22
C ASP A 32 -17.94 3.66 10.05
N LYS A 33 -17.70 4.17 8.83
CA LYS A 33 -17.56 3.34 7.63
C LYS A 33 -16.16 2.72 7.63
N SER A 34 -15.87 1.87 8.61
CA SER A 34 -14.77 0.92 8.49
C SER A 34 -15.23 -0.18 7.54
N GLY A 35 -14.81 -0.09 6.28
CA GLY A 35 -15.14 -1.06 5.22
C GLY A 35 -15.99 -0.43 4.13
N LEU A 36 -15.34 -0.06 3.02
CA LEU A 36 -16.01 0.08 1.73
C LEU A 36 -16.55 -1.30 1.35
N GLY A 37 -17.82 -1.56 1.66
CA GLY A 37 -18.45 -2.84 1.39
C GLY A 37 -19.97 -2.74 1.43
N GLY A 38 -20.55 -1.81 0.68
CA GLY A 38 -21.92 -2.05 0.21
C GLY A 38 -21.94 -3.37 -0.54
N ASP A 39 -23.02 -4.14 -0.46
CA ASP A 39 -23.11 -5.39 -1.21
C ASP A 39 -23.15 -5.11 -2.72
N VAL A 40 -21.97 -5.08 -3.35
CA VAL A 40 -21.82 -4.82 -4.78
C VAL A 40 -22.46 -5.91 -5.65
N THR A 41 -22.78 -7.06 -5.06
CA THR A 41 -23.47 -8.15 -5.78
C THR A 41 -24.90 -7.77 -6.15
N ALA A 42 -25.54 -6.87 -5.40
CA ALA A 42 -26.84 -6.30 -5.76
C ALA A 42 -26.78 -5.47 -7.06
N ALA A 43 -25.59 -4.95 -7.40
CA ALA A 43 -25.31 -4.29 -8.68
C ALA A 43 -24.78 -5.24 -9.75
N GLY A 44 -24.78 -6.56 -9.50
CA GLY A 44 -24.28 -7.59 -10.42
C GLY A 44 -22.76 -7.69 -10.49
N LEU A 45 -22.02 -7.08 -9.55
CA LEU A 45 -20.56 -7.13 -9.51
C LEU A 45 -20.06 -8.25 -8.60
N GLY A 46 -18.91 -8.83 -8.96
CA GLY A 46 -18.22 -9.81 -8.13
C GLY A 46 -17.47 -9.14 -6.98
N ARG A 47 -17.18 -9.92 -5.93
CA ARG A 47 -16.32 -9.49 -4.82
C ARG A 47 -14.94 -10.11 -5.01
N PRO A 48 -13.89 -9.30 -5.18
CA PRO A 48 -12.55 -9.82 -5.36
C PRO A 48 -11.95 -10.32 -4.06
N GLY A 49 -12.48 -10.00 -2.87
CA GLY A 49 -11.92 -10.49 -1.59
C GLY A 49 -10.51 -9.97 -1.37
N HIS A 50 -10.34 -8.66 -1.37
CA HIS A 50 -9.04 -8.00 -1.26
C HIS A 50 -9.20 -6.61 -0.63
N PRO A 51 -8.35 -6.19 0.33
CA PRO A 51 -8.57 -4.94 1.05
C PRO A 51 -8.55 -3.68 0.16
N LEU A 52 -7.79 -3.70 -0.93
CA LEU A 52 -7.68 -2.58 -1.86
C LEU A 52 -8.64 -2.63 -3.07
N LEU A 53 -9.39 -3.73 -3.24
CA LEU A 53 -10.31 -3.92 -4.37
C LEU A 53 -11.72 -4.21 -3.84
N GLY A 54 -12.67 -3.34 -4.16
CA GLY A 54 -14.05 -3.45 -3.69
C GLY A 54 -14.95 -4.28 -4.59
N ALA A 55 -14.68 -4.32 -5.90
CA ALA A 55 -15.53 -5.01 -6.88
C ALA A 55 -14.73 -5.53 -8.08
N MET A 56 -15.31 -6.51 -8.78
CA MET A 56 -14.82 -6.98 -10.07
C MET A 56 -15.96 -7.13 -11.08
N VAL A 57 -15.64 -6.93 -12.36
CA VAL A 57 -16.55 -7.10 -13.48
C VAL A 57 -15.86 -7.87 -14.60
N GLN A 58 -16.50 -8.93 -15.08
CA GLN A 58 -16.07 -9.63 -16.29
C GLN A 58 -16.59 -8.87 -17.52
N LEU A 59 -15.80 -8.83 -18.58
CA LEU A 59 -16.11 -8.15 -19.83
C LEU A 59 -16.39 -9.17 -20.94
N PRO A 60 -17.64 -9.59 -21.19
CA PRO A 60 -17.93 -10.66 -22.13
C PRO A 60 -17.49 -10.37 -23.57
N GLY A 61 -17.46 -9.08 -23.95
CA GLY A 61 -17.06 -8.66 -25.29
C GLY A 61 -15.56 -8.82 -25.58
N SER A 62 -14.70 -8.67 -24.56
CA SER A 62 -13.24 -8.79 -24.71
C SER A 62 -12.68 -10.08 -24.09
N GLY A 63 -13.37 -10.71 -23.14
CA GLY A 63 -12.83 -11.82 -22.36
C GLY A 63 -11.91 -11.39 -21.21
N GLY A 64 -11.83 -10.08 -20.94
CA GLY A 64 -11.08 -9.50 -19.84
C GLY A 64 -11.88 -9.38 -18.54
N VAL A 65 -11.20 -8.95 -17.48
CA VAL A 65 -11.77 -8.70 -16.15
C VAL A 65 -11.21 -7.39 -15.62
N VAL A 66 -12.06 -6.55 -15.03
CA VAL A 66 -11.64 -5.31 -14.39
C VAL A 66 -11.98 -5.36 -12.90
N PHE A 67 -11.01 -5.06 -12.07
CA PHE A 67 -11.15 -4.87 -10.63
C PHE A 67 -11.15 -3.38 -10.32
N THR A 68 -11.97 -2.96 -9.36
CA THR A 68 -12.07 -1.55 -8.97
C THR A 68 -11.97 -1.38 -7.46
N GLY A 69 -11.33 -0.29 -7.04
CA GLY A 69 -11.17 0.07 -5.64
C GLY A 69 -11.08 1.58 -5.44
N ARG A 70 -10.98 2.00 -4.18
CA ARG A 70 -10.70 3.39 -3.81
C ARG A 70 -9.68 3.43 -2.69
N LEU A 71 -8.53 4.05 -2.97
CA LEU A 71 -7.43 4.21 -2.03
C LEU A 71 -7.53 5.58 -1.34
N SER A 72 -7.34 5.61 -0.04
CA SER A 72 -7.19 6.86 0.73
C SER A 72 -6.52 6.54 2.07
N ALA A 73 -5.73 7.47 2.60
CA ALA A 73 -5.13 7.35 3.92
C ALA A 73 -6.17 7.09 5.04
N GLY A 74 -7.37 7.68 4.91
CA GLY A 74 -8.44 7.46 5.89
C GLY A 74 -9.02 6.04 5.89
N ALA A 75 -9.07 5.36 4.75
CA ALA A 75 -9.57 3.99 4.64
C ALA A 75 -8.47 2.94 4.89
N HIS A 76 -7.22 3.29 4.58
CA HIS A 76 -6.05 2.43 4.74
C HIS A 76 -4.93 3.22 5.45
N PRO A 77 -4.99 3.37 6.78
CA PRO A 77 -4.06 4.21 7.54
C PRO A 77 -2.59 3.82 7.36
N TRP A 78 -2.31 2.55 7.13
CA TRP A 78 -0.96 2.05 6.86
C TRP A 78 -0.32 2.67 5.62
N LEU A 79 -1.11 3.14 4.64
CA LEU A 79 -0.56 3.79 3.44
C LEU A 79 0.22 5.06 3.79
N SER A 80 -0.19 5.80 4.82
CA SER A 80 0.51 7.00 5.29
C SER A 80 1.90 6.70 5.86
N ASP A 81 2.19 5.45 6.22
CA ASP A 81 3.50 5.05 6.72
C ASP A 81 4.51 4.80 5.58
N HIS A 82 4.10 4.84 4.31
CA HIS A 82 5.00 4.75 3.16
C HIS A 82 5.28 6.16 2.59
N THR A 83 6.11 6.91 3.32
CA THR A 83 6.53 8.27 2.92
C THR A 83 7.92 8.23 2.30
N VAL A 84 8.05 8.84 1.13
CA VAL A 84 9.29 8.93 0.36
C VAL A 84 9.46 10.36 -0.12
N ALA A 85 10.57 11.01 0.28
CA ALA A 85 10.84 12.42 0.00
C ALA A 85 9.65 13.34 0.34
N GLY A 86 9.06 13.14 1.54
CA GLY A 86 7.91 13.91 2.03
C GLY A 86 6.56 13.59 1.37
N SER A 87 6.48 12.66 0.42
CA SER A 87 5.24 12.29 -0.27
C SER A 87 4.74 10.90 0.14
N VAL A 88 3.43 10.75 0.36
CA VAL A 88 2.81 9.44 0.60
C VAL A 88 2.64 8.72 -0.72
N LEU A 89 3.42 7.66 -0.94
CA LEU A 89 3.39 6.86 -2.16
C LEU A 89 2.69 5.53 -1.90
N LEU A 90 1.90 5.04 -2.86
CA LEU A 90 1.55 3.63 -2.89
C LEU A 90 2.86 2.82 -3.10
N PRO A 91 3.24 1.90 -2.20
CA PRO A 91 4.48 1.15 -2.35
C PRO A 91 4.45 0.26 -3.60
N GLY A 92 5.61 0.05 -4.21
CA GLY A 92 5.77 -0.83 -5.37
C GLY A 92 5.19 -2.24 -5.14
N THR A 93 5.30 -2.71 -3.90
CA THR A 93 4.80 -4.02 -3.45
C THR A 93 3.29 -4.13 -3.41
N ALA A 94 2.55 -3.02 -3.34
CA ALA A 94 1.08 -3.06 -3.45
C ALA A 94 0.63 -3.38 -4.87
N TYR A 95 1.37 -2.98 -5.92
CA TYR A 95 1.05 -3.40 -7.29
C TYR A 95 1.25 -4.90 -7.49
N VAL A 96 2.27 -5.48 -6.86
CA VAL A 96 2.52 -6.92 -6.86
C VAL A 96 1.34 -7.67 -6.23
N ASP A 97 0.93 -7.27 -5.04
CA ASP A 97 -0.20 -7.89 -4.32
C ASP A 97 -1.53 -7.74 -5.08
N LEU A 98 -1.80 -6.58 -5.68
CA LEU A 98 -2.93 -6.37 -6.59
C LEU A 98 -2.90 -7.31 -7.81
N ALA A 99 -1.73 -7.48 -8.42
CA ALA A 99 -1.55 -8.33 -9.59
C ALA A 99 -1.66 -9.83 -9.24
N VAL A 100 -1.13 -10.26 -8.10
CA VAL A 100 -1.32 -11.62 -7.56
C VAL A 100 -2.82 -11.89 -7.40
N ARG A 101 -3.54 -10.98 -6.72
CA ARG A 101 -4.97 -11.16 -6.51
C ARG A 101 -5.76 -11.21 -7.81
N ALA A 102 -5.44 -10.33 -8.75
CA ALA A 102 -6.08 -10.32 -10.07
C ALA A 102 -5.80 -11.63 -10.83
N GLY A 103 -4.58 -12.15 -10.71
CA GLY A 103 -4.17 -13.45 -11.25
C GLY A 103 -4.98 -14.61 -10.69
N ASP A 104 -5.12 -14.71 -9.37
CA ASP A 104 -5.89 -15.78 -8.73
C ASP A 104 -7.32 -15.87 -9.25
N GLN A 105 -7.94 -14.71 -9.50
CA GLN A 105 -9.32 -14.60 -10.01
C GLN A 105 -9.48 -15.07 -11.46
N VAL A 106 -8.39 -15.10 -12.24
CA VAL A 106 -8.40 -15.54 -13.65
C VAL A 106 -7.62 -16.84 -13.88
N GLY A 107 -7.16 -17.49 -12.80
CA GLY A 107 -6.39 -18.73 -12.85
C GLY A 107 -4.91 -18.57 -13.25
N CYS A 108 -4.36 -17.37 -13.13
CA CYS A 108 -2.93 -17.09 -13.31
C CYS A 108 -2.21 -17.06 -11.97
N ARG A 109 -1.19 -17.90 -11.79
CA ARG A 109 -0.54 -18.15 -10.49
C ARG A 109 0.82 -17.51 -10.35
N ARG A 110 1.34 -16.91 -11.41
CA ARG A 110 2.63 -16.20 -11.43
C ARG A 110 2.50 -14.90 -12.21
N ILE A 111 3.15 -13.88 -11.68
CA ILE A 111 3.47 -12.66 -12.43
C ILE A 111 4.78 -12.96 -13.15
N GLU A 112 4.73 -13.06 -14.47
CA GLU A 112 5.94 -13.28 -15.29
C GLU A 112 6.78 -12.01 -15.29
N ASP A 113 6.14 -10.86 -15.51
CA ASP A 113 6.75 -9.54 -15.42
C ASP A 113 5.73 -8.49 -14.95
N LEU A 114 6.20 -7.47 -14.25
CA LEU A 114 5.43 -6.29 -13.87
C LEU A 114 6.36 -5.07 -13.80
N ALA A 115 6.24 -4.17 -14.78
CA ALA A 115 6.94 -2.90 -14.82
C ALA A 115 6.13 -1.82 -14.10
N LEU A 116 6.80 -1.04 -13.25
CA LEU A 116 6.22 0.10 -12.55
C LEU A 116 6.56 1.39 -13.31
N GLY A 117 5.51 2.13 -13.64
CA GLY A 117 5.56 3.39 -14.37
C GLY A 117 5.51 4.59 -13.42
N VAL A 118 4.52 5.46 -13.63
CA VAL A 118 4.36 6.70 -12.84
C VAL A 118 4.04 6.34 -11.37
N PRO A 119 4.76 6.86 -10.37
CA PRO A 119 4.42 6.65 -8.96
C PRO A 119 3.03 7.20 -8.62
N LEU A 120 2.26 6.46 -7.81
CA LEU A 120 0.97 6.92 -7.32
C LEU A 120 1.12 7.65 -5.99
N ILE A 121 1.05 8.98 -6.04
CA ILE A 121 1.04 9.85 -4.86
C ILE A 121 -0.40 9.93 -4.33
N LEU A 122 -0.60 9.52 -3.08
CA LEU A 122 -1.89 9.63 -2.41
C LEU A 122 -2.10 11.06 -1.91
N PRO A 123 -3.27 11.66 -2.18
CA PRO A 123 -3.56 12.99 -1.68
C PRO A 123 -3.74 12.96 -0.16
N GLU A 124 -3.35 14.04 0.52
CA GLU A 124 -3.55 14.21 1.98
C GLU A 124 -5.03 14.10 2.37
N HIS A 125 -5.92 14.52 1.47
CA HIS A 125 -7.37 14.52 1.63
C HIS A 125 -8.05 13.91 0.40
N GLY A 126 -9.20 13.26 0.60
CA GLY A 126 -9.91 12.57 -0.48
C GLY A 126 -9.32 11.19 -0.76
N GLY A 127 -9.30 10.79 -2.02
CA GLY A 127 -8.76 9.49 -2.42
C GLY A 127 -8.54 9.39 -3.92
N VAL A 128 -8.17 8.19 -4.36
CA VAL A 128 -8.02 7.86 -5.77
C VAL A 128 -8.81 6.60 -6.05
N HIS A 129 -9.50 6.57 -7.18
CA HIS A 129 -9.99 5.31 -7.73
C HIS A 129 -8.80 4.54 -8.30
N ILE A 130 -8.79 3.23 -8.08
CA ILE A 130 -7.83 2.31 -8.69
C ILE A 130 -8.58 1.31 -9.55
N GLN A 131 -8.00 0.97 -10.71
CA GLN A 131 -8.47 -0.11 -11.56
C GLN A 131 -7.32 -1.05 -11.87
N VAL A 132 -7.60 -2.35 -11.79
CA VAL A 132 -6.70 -3.39 -12.31
C VAL A 132 -7.44 -4.03 -13.48
N ALA A 133 -6.89 -3.91 -14.68
CA ALA A 133 -7.45 -4.50 -15.89
C ALA A 133 -6.62 -5.71 -16.26
N VAL A 134 -7.26 -6.87 -16.40
CA VAL A 134 -6.66 -8.10 -16.91
C VAL A 134 -7.31 -8.40 -18.25
N GLU A 135 -6.51 -8.50 -19.29
CA GLU A 135 -6.99 -8.76 -20.64
C GLU A 135 -7.33 -10.25 -20.87
N ALA A 136 -7.84 -10.53 -22.07
CA ALA A 136 -8.10 -11.89 -22.52
C ALA A 136 -6.81 -12.73 -22.52
N PRO A 137 -6.90 -14.06 -22.32
CA PRO A 137 -5.73 -14.90 -22.44
C PRO A 137 -5.31 -15.03 -23.90
N ASP A 138 -4.00 -15.05 -24.15
CA ASP A 138 -3.47 -15.51 -25.42
C ASP A 138 -3.57 -17.05 -25.56
N ALA A 139 -3.03 -17.60 -26.66
CA ALA A 139 -3.06 -19.05 -26.92
C ALA A 139 -2.31 -19.89 -25.86
N SER A 140 -1.39 -19.28 -25.11
CA SER A 140 -0.64 -19.90 -24.01
C SER A 140 -1.26 -19.65 -22.63
N GLY A 141 -2.38 -18.92 -22.56
CA GLY A 141 -3.03 -18.55 -21.31
C GLY A 141 -2.39 -17.33 -20.63
N ARG A 142 -1.41 -16.67 -21.25
CA ARG A 142 -0.80 -15.45 -20.71
C ARG A 142 -1.80 -14.31 -20.84
N ARG A 143 -1.87 -13.46 -19.81
CA ARG A 143 -2.82 -12.35 -19.73
C ARG A 143 -2.08 -11.05 -19.41
N PRO A 144 -2.14 -10.04 -20.29
CA PRO A 144 -1.73 -8.70 -19.94
C PRO A 144 -2.49 -8.19 -18.71
N VAL A 145 -1.80 -7.51 -17.80
CA VAL A 145 -2.38 -6.84 -16.65
C VAL A 145 -1.88 -5.41 -16.57
N SER A 146 -2.77 -4.48 -16.25
CA SER A 146 -2.45 -3.05 -16.09
C SER A 146 -3.15 -2.46 -14.87
N VAL A 147 -2.47 -1.58 -14.15
CA VAL A 147 -2.98 -0.88 -12.97
C VAL A 147 -3.05 0.61 -13.23
N TYR A 148 -4.23 1.17 -13.09
CA TYR A 148 -4.53 2.57 -13.33
C TYR A 148 -5.06 3.27 -12.10
N SER A 149 -4.88 4.58 -12.01
CA SER A 149 -5.62 5.40 -11.06
C SER A 149 -6.18 6.69 -11.66
N ARG A 150 -7.14 7.25 -10.93
CA ARG A 150 -7.70 8.58 -11.19
C ARG A 150 -8.14 9.19 -9.86
N ALA A 151 -7.95 10.50 -9.68
CA ALA A 151 -8.46 11.18 -8.48
C ALA A 151 -9.98 10.98 -8.36
N ASP A 152 -10.48 10.85 -7.11
CA ASP A 152 -11.88 10.49 -6.86
C ASP A 152 -12.87 11.62 -7.11
N ASP A 153 -12.39 12.87 -7.13
CA ASP A 153 -13.13 14.08 -7.49
C ASP A 153 -12.91 14.53 -8.94
N ALA A 154 -12.09 13.79 -9.72
CA ALA A 154 -11.80 14.14 -11.09
C ALA A 154 -13.06 14.07 -11.98
N PRO A 155 -13.23 15.02 -12.92
CA PRO A 155 -14.21 14.92 -14.00
C PRO A 155 -14.13 13.57 -14.73
N LEU A 156 -15.27 13.08 -15.22
CA LEU A 156 -15.36 11.75 -15.85
C LEU A 156 -14.50 11.61 -17.12
N ASP A 157 -14.26 12.71 -17.82
CA ASP A 157 -13.44 12.82 -19.02
C ASP A 157 -11.94 12.95 -18.72
N ARG A 158 -11.54 13.09 -17.45
CA ARG A 158 -10.13 13.03 -17.08
C ARG A 158 -9.60 11.62 -17.33
N GLU A 159 -8.47 11.58 -18.03
CA GLU A 159 -7.76 10.34 -18.35
C GLU A 159 -7.24 9.62 -17.10
N TRP A 160 -7.18 8.29 -17.20
CA TRP A 160 -6.57 7.43 -16.19
C TRP A 160 -5.05 7.44 -16.34
N VAL A 161 -4.34 7.43 -15.22
CA VAL A 161 -2.87 7.33 -15.20
C VAL A 161 -2.48 5.86 -15.06
N LEU A 162 -1.60 5.36 -15.94
CA LEU A 162 -1.03 4.02 -15.86
C LEU A 162 0.14 4.01 -14.86
N HIS A 163 0.08 3.10 -13.89
CA HIS A 163 1.08 2.99 -12.82
C HIS A 163 1.88 1.69 -12.90
N ALA A 164 1.30 0.62 -13.41
CA ALA A 164 2.00 -0.63 -13.60
C ALA A 164 1.39 -1.42 -14.77
N GLU A 165 2.22 -2.14 -15.50
CA GLU A 165 1.79 -3.06 -16.57
C GLU A 165 2.68 -4.30 -16.62
N GLY A 166 2.15 -5.42 -17.07
CA GLY A 166 2.90 -6.66 -17.12
C GLY A 166 2.09 -7.85 -17.61
N THR A 167 2.58 -9.06 -17.31
CA THR A 167 1.97 -10.32 -17.75
C THR A 167 1.73 -11.29 -16.59
N LEU A 168 0.53 -11.85 -16.53
CA LEU A 168 0.14 -12.95 -15.66
C LEU A 168 0.11 -14.28 -16.42
N VAL A 169 0.60 -15.36 -15.81
CA VAL A 169 0.70 -16.68 -16.45
C VAL A 169 0.09 -17.79 -15.58
N PRO A 170 -0.49 -18.86 -16.17
CA PRO A 170 -1.19 -19.92 -15.43
C PRO A 170 -0.26 -20.82 -14.61
N ASP A 171 0.98 -20.96 -15.06
CA ASP A 171 2.00 -21.77 -14.41
C ASP A 171 2.41 -21.18 -13.06
N ALA A 172 2.42 -22.02 -12.02
CA ALA A 172 2.95 -21.63 -10.72
C ALA A 172 4.46 -21.92 -10.70
N GLY A 173 5.27 -20.94 -10.30
CA GLY A 173 6.69 -21.20 -10.08
C GLY A 173 6.90 -22.31 -9.04
N GLU A 174 7.92 -23.15 -9.23
CA GLU A 174 8.25 -24.17 -8.23
C GLU A 174 8.70 -23.49 -6.91
N PRO A 175 8.13 -23.89 -5.76
CA PRO A 175 8.61 -23.39 -4.47
C PRO A 175 10.06 -23.80 -4.25
N SER A 176 10.83 -22.94 -3.58
CA SER A 176 12.16 -23.29 -3.12
C SER A 176 12.13 -24.36 -2.02
N ASP A 177 13.31 -24.90 -1.67
CA ASP A 177 13.49 -25.82 -0.54
C ASP A 177 13.20 -25.17 0.84
N GLY A 178 12.95 -23.85 0.86
CA GLY A 178 12.62 -23.07 2.05
C GLY A 178 13.84 -22.67 2.91
N LEU A 179 13.57 -21.91 3.97
CA LEU A 179 14.58 -21.34 4.87
C LEU A 179 14.51 -21.98 6.27
N THR A 180 14.80 -23.27 6.33
CA THR A 180 14.62 -24.10 7.54
C THR A 180 15.74 -23.96 8.57
N VAL A 181 16.97 -23.63 8.15
CA VAL A 181 18.12 -23.40 9.04
C VAL A 181 18.21 -21.91 9.35
N TRP A 182 18.02 -21.54 10.62
CA TRP A 182 17.95 -20.14 11.03
C TRP A 182 18.49 -19.85 12.45
N PRO A 183 19.27 -18.78 12.67
CA PRO A 183 19.90 -17.95 11.64
C PRO A 183 20.78 -18.78 10.69
N PRO A 184 21.04 -18.30 9.46
CA PRO A 184 21.86 -19.05 8.51
C PRO A 184 23.24 -19.36 9.10
N ARG A 185 23.71 -20.59 8.93
CA ARG A 185 25.07 -20.97 9.33
C ARG A 185 26.09 -20.17 8.54
N ASP A 186 27.19 -19.83 9.20
CA ASP A 186 28.34 -19.12 8.64
C ASP A 186 27.96 -17.73 8.08
N ALA A 187 26.95 -17.09 8.66
CA ALA A 187 26.53 -15.73 8.31
C ALA A 187 26.91 -14.73 9.41
N GLU A 188 27.43 -13.58 9.02
CA GLU A 188 27.81 -12.49 9.91
C GLU A 188 26.61 -11.57 10.18
N PRO A 189 26.30 -11.24 11.44
CA PRO A 189 25.22 -10.29 11.75
C PRO A 189 25.48 -8.89 11.16
N LEU A 190 24.44 -8.27 10.62
CA LEU A 190 24.43 -6.87 10.18
C LEU A 190 23.71 -6.01 11.22
N ALA A 191 24.25 -4.82 11.51
CA ALA A 191 23.61 -3.86 12.40
C ALA A 191 22.37 -3.27 11.71
N VAL A 192 21.21 -3.38 12.35
CA VAL A 192 19.92 -2.83 11.86
C VAL A 192 19.56 -1.52 12.56
N GLU A 193 20.23 -1.22 13.66
CA GLU A 193 20.06 -0.01 14.46
C GLU A 193 20.37 1.24 13.61
N GLY A 194 19.54 2.28 13.75
CA GLY A 194 19.70 3.53 13.01
C GLY A 194 19.28 3.48 11.54
N LEU A 195 18.87 2.32 10.99
CA LEU A 195 18.38 2.22 9.61
C LEU A 195 17.20 3.18 9.39
N TYR A 196 16.16 3.05 10.21
CA TYR A 196 14.92 3.83 10.09
C TYR A 196 15.01 5.26 10.63
N GLU A 197 16.16 5.68 11.15
CA GLU A 197 16.42 7.10 11.46
C GLU A 197 16.81 7.88 10.20
N ARG A 198 17.28 7.18 9.16
CA ARG A 198 17.67 7.74 7.86
C ARG A 198 16.57 7.65 6.80
N LEU A 199 15.49 6.91 7.10
CA LEU A 199 14.37 6.67 6.20
C LEU A 199 13.09 7.27 6.80
N GLU A 200 12.23 7.83 5.95
CA GLU A 200 10.99 8.50 6.37
C GLU A 200 9.80 7.54 6.59
N TYR A 201 10.05 6.23 6.63
CA TYR A 201 9.01 5.22 6.84
C TYR A 201 8.31 5.39 8.19
N GLY A 202 6.99 5.24 8.21
CA GLY A 202 6.18 5.14 9.41
C GLY A 202 6.16 3.71 10.01
N PRO A 203 5.52 3.51 11.17
CA PRO A 203 5.63 2.28 11.95
C PRO A 203 5.32 0.98 11.18
N THR A 204 4.34 0.99 10.28
CA THR A 204 3.94 -0.22 9.54
C THR A 204 5.03 -0.74 8.58
N PHE A 205 5.88 0.15 8.08
CA PHE A 205 6.98 -0.19 7.15
C PHE A 205 8.33 -0.39 7.85
N ARG A 206 8.38 -0.25 9.18
CA ARG A 206 9.58 -0.49 9.99
C ARG A 206 9.70 -1.97 10.39
N GLY A 207 9.56 -2.86 9.42
CA GLY A 207 9.42 -4.29 9.65
C GLY A 207 10.73 -5.07 9.82
N LEU A 208 11.89 -4.53 9.45
CA LEU A 208 13.18 -5.22 9.56
C LEU A 208 13.61 -5.40 11.03
N ARG A 209 13.85 -6.64 11.45
CA ARG A 209 14.14 -7.00 12.85
C ARG A 209 15.58 -7.44 13.07
N ALA A 210 16.11 -8.23 12.16
CA ALA A 210 17.48 -8.72 12.20
C ALA A 210 17.95 -9.02 10.79
N ALA A 211 19.26 -8.92 10.56
CA ALA A 211 19.86 -9.25 9.27
C ALA A 211 21.23 -9.91 9.43
N TRP A 212 21.60 -10.72 8.44
CA TRP A 212 22.89 -11.40 8.36
C TRP A 212 23.39 -11.39 6.92
N ARG A 213 24.71 -11.44 6.75
CA ARG A 213 25.37 -11.56 5.45
C ARG A 213 26.14 -12.87 5.36
N ARG A 214 26.03 -13.57 4.23
CA ARG A 214 26.87 -14.72 3.91
C ARG A 214 27.33 -14.65 2.47
N GLY A 215 28.60 -14.29 2.26
CA GLY A 215 29.09 -13.93 0.95
C GLY A 215 28.34 -12.70 0.43
N ASP A 216 27.65 -12.85 -0.69
CA ASP A 216 26.83 -11.79 -1.30
C ASP A 216 25.34 -11.90 -0.96
N ASP A 217 24.90 -13.03 -0.39
CA ASP A 217 23.52 -13.21 0.06
C ASP A 217 23.29 -12.41 1.36
N VAL A 218 22.13 -11.73 1.43
CA VAL A 218 21.62 -11.09 2.65
C VAL A 218 20.43 -11.90 3.16
N PHE A 219 20.37 -12.12 4.46
CA PHE A 219 19.27 -12.78 5.14
C PHE A 219 18.64 -11.81 6.11
N ALA A 220 17.32 -11.85 6.24
CA ALA A 220 16.61 -10.95 7.15
C ALA A 220 15.43 -11.64 7.86
N GLU A 221 15.15 -11.21 9.09
CA GLU A 221 13.86 -11.40 9.73
C GLU A 221 13.07 -10.11 9.59
N ILE A 222 11.84 -10.22 9.09
CA ILE A 222 10.90 -9.12 8.93
C ILE A 222 9.57 -9.44 9.62
N GLY A 223 8.88 -8.41 10.08
CA GLY A 223 7.57 -8.58 10.71
C GLY A 223 6.78 -7.29 10.83
N LEU A 224 5.49 -7.38 10.52
CA LEU A 224 4.52 -6.30 10.74
C LEU A 224 4.41 -5.97 12.23
N PRO A 225 4.05 -4.73 12.59
CA PRO A 225 3.70 -4.40 13.98
C PRO A 225 2.59 -5.31 14.52
N GLU A 226 2.65 -5.64 15.81
CA GLU A 226 1.58 -6.39 16.47
C GLU A 226 0.22 -5.68 16.31
N GLY A 227 -0.83 -6.46 16.01
CA GLY A 227 -2.17 -5.92 15.81
C GLY A 227 -2.40 -5.26 14.44
N THR A 228 -1.44 -5.34 13.51
CA THR A 228 -1.67 -4.96 12.11
C THR A 228 -2.73 -5.88 11.51
N ASP A 229 -3.80 -5.29 11.00
CA ASP A 229 -4.83 -6.02 10.28
C ASP A 229 -4.30 -6.41 8.89
N THR A 230 -4.05 -7.70 8.70
CA THR A 230 -3.64 -8.24 7.40
C THR A 230 -4.82 -8.43 6.45
N GLY A 231 -6.06 -8.30 6.92
CA GLY A 231 -7.27 -8.47 6.13
C GLY A 231 -7.21 -9.72 5.23
N ASP A 232 -7.64 -9.53 3.99
CA ASP A 232 -7.58 -10.53 2.90
C ASP A 232 -6.39 -10.26 1.96
N PHE A 233 -5.30 -9.64 2.43
CA PHE A 233 -4.08 -9.52 1.64
C PHE A 233 -3.45 -10.89 1.43
N GLY A 234 -2.99 -11.18 0.21
CA GLY A 234 -2.21 -12.39 -0.04
C GLY A 234 -0.88 -12.30 0.73
N LEU A 235 -0.13 -11.24 0.45
CA LEU A 235 1.05 -10.85 1.22
C LEU A 235 0.98 -9.35 1.50
N HIS A 236 0.86 -8.95 2.76
CA HIS A 236 0.69 -7.55 3.11
C HIS A 236 1.82 -6.68 2.49
N PRO A 237 1.50 -5.61 1.73
CA PRO A 237 2.50 -4.84 0.99
C PRO A 237 3.66 -4.32 1.86
N ALA A 238 3.38 -3.85 3.08
CA ALA A 238 4.42 -3.40 4.01
C ALA A 238 5.36 -4.51 4.51
N LEU A 239 4.91 -5.77 4.55
CA LEU A 239 5.78 -6.89 4.89
C LEU A 239 6.75 -7.16 3.73
N LEU A 240 6.24 -7.26 2.50
CA LEU A 240 7.09 -7.44 1.32
C LEU A 240 8.07 -6.28 1.14
N ASP A 241 7.62 -5.04 1.38
CA ASP A 241 8.46 -3.85 1.27
C ASP A 241 9.60 -3.88 2.31
N SER A 242 9.29 -4.32 3.53
CA SER A 242 10.29 -4.50 4.59
C SER A 242 11.41 -5.47 4.23
N ALA A 243 11.17 -6.42 3.32
CA ALA A 243 12.22 -7.31 2.82
C ALA A 243 13.31 -6.54 2.06
N LEU A 244 12.92 -5.51 1.29
CA LEU A 244 13.83 -4.74 0.45
C LEU A 244 14.73 -3.81 1.26
N HIS A 245 14.30 -3.36 2.44
CA HIS A 245 15.10 -2.53 3.35
C HIS A 245 16.41 -3.20 3.81
N ALA A 246 16.50 -4.54 3.73
CA ALA A 246 17.74 -5.25 4.03
C ALA A 246 18.88 -4.92 3.05
N LEU A 247 18.56 -4.42 1.85
CA LEU A 247 19.55 -4.01 0.84
C LEU A 247 20.24 -2.70 1.21
N ASP A 248 19.55 -1.82 1.94
CA ASP A 248 20.10 -0.55 2.46
C ASP A 248 21.16 -0.76 3.57
N LEU A 249 21.29 -1.99 4.06
CA LEU A 249 22.36 -2.38 5.01
C LEU A 249 23.69 -2.66 4.29
N THR A 250 23.64 -3.06 3.02
CA THR A 250 24.82 -3.44 2.24
C THR A 250 25.20 -2.41 1.19
N HIS A 251 24.26 -1.58 0.75
CA HIS A 251 24.48 -0.52 -0.23
C HIS A 251 24.53 0.86 0.44
N GLN A 252 25.66 1.55 0.33
CA GLN A 252 25.81 2.95 0.78
C GLN A 252 25.43 3.95 -0.33
N GLY A 253 24.26 3.74 -0.95
CA GLY A 253 23.77 4.53 -2.09
C GLY A 253 22.56 5.41 -1.77
N ALA A 254 22.07 6.12 -2.80
CA ALA A 254 20.79 6.81 -2.73
C ALA A 254 19.64 5.79 -2.58
N THR A 255 18.58 6.19 -1.88
CA THR A 255 17.37 5.37 -1.75
C THR A 255 16.86 4.96 -3.13
N ALA A 256 16.61 3.67 -3.30
CA ALA A 256 16.13 3.10 -4.56
C ALA A 256 14.72 2.52 -4.37
N LEU A 257 13.90 2.64 -5.41
CA LEU A 257 12.55 2.11 -5.43
C LEU A 257 12.44 0.93 -6.41
N PRO A 258 11.53 -0.02 -6.16
CA PRO A 258 11.17 -1.04 -7.15
C PRO A 258 10.76 -0.41 -8.48
N PHE A 259 11.36 -0.89 -9.56
CA PHE A 259 11.05 -0.47 -10.93
C PHE A 259 10.40 -1.60 -11.72
N SER A 260 10.87 -2.83 -11.60
CA SER A 260 10.28 -3.98 -12.28
C SER A 260 10.43 -5.26 -11.46
N TRP A 261 9.42 -6.11 -11.56
CA TRP A 261 9.35 -7.42 -10.92
C TRP A 261 9.28 -8.49 -11.99
N SER A 262 9.90 -9.64 -11.75
CA SER A 262 9.82 -10.81 -12.61
C SER A 262 9.71 -12.07 -11.79
N ASP A 263 8.92 -13.01 -12.31
CA ASP A 263 8.71 -14.34 -11.74
C ASP A 263 8.27 -14.29 -10.26
N VAL A 264 7.22 -13.52 -9.98
CA VAL A 264 6.64 -13.44 -8.63
C VAL A 264 5.58 -14.51 -8.45
N THR A 265 5.75 -15.35 -7.43
CA THR A 265 4.77 -16.38 -7.04
C THR A 265 4.51 -16.29 -5.54
N LEU A 266 3.23 -16.29 -5.17
CA LEU A 266 2.79 -16.43 -3.78
C LEU A 266 2.45 -17.90 -3.50
N HIS A 267 3.09 -18.48 -2.49
CA HIS A 267 2.94 -19.88 -2.11
C HIS A 267 2.00 -20.06 -0.91
N ALA A 268 1.94 -19.08 -0.03
CA ALA A 268 1.08 -19.07 1.15
C ALA A 268 0.63 -17.64 1.49
N GLU A 269 -0.60 -17.49 1.97
CA GLU A 269 -1.20 -16.20 2.33
C GLU A 269 -1.13 -15.94 3.84
N GLY A 270 -1.33 -14.67 4.22
CA GLY A 270 -1.55 -14.28 5.62
C GLY A 270 -0.29 -14.25 6.50
N ALA A 271 0.90 -14.26 5.90
CA ALA A 271 2.14 -14.09 6.65
C ALA A 271 2.21 -12.69 7.29
N THR A 272 2.46 -12.64 8.60
CA THR A 272 2.72 -11.40 9.37
C THR A 272 4.19 -11.20 9.68
N THR A 273 4.98 -12.28 9.58
CA THR A 273 6.43 -12.31 9.77
C THR A 273 7.03 -13.24 8.72
N ALA A 274 8.25 -12.95 8.27
CA ALA A 274 8.95 -13.82 7.34
C ALA A 274 10.46 -13.82 7.59
N ARG A 275 11.09 -14.95 7.26
CA ARG A 275 12.51 -15.08 6.95
C ARG A 275 12.69 -14.74 5.48
N VAL A 276 13.73 -13.99 5.17
CA VAL A 276 14.03 -13.57 3.81
C VAL A 276 15.44 -13.99 3.46
N ARG A 277 15.65 -14.49 2.24
CA ARG A 277 16.95 -14.47 1.56
C ARG A 277 16.87 -13.54 0.36
N LEU A 278 17.82 -12.62 0.27
CA LEU A 278 18.05 -11.76 -0.87
C LEU A 278 19.37 -12.17 -1.52
N ARG A 279 19.34 -12.42 -2.82
CA ARG A 279 20.53 -12.75 -3.61
C ARG A 279 20.73 -11.69 -4.69
N PRO A 280 21.92 -11.07 -4.79
CA PRO A 280 22.22 -10.19 -5.91
C PRO A 280 22.08 -10.92 -7.26
N GLY A 281 21.32 -10.32 -8.16
CA GLY A 281 21.17 -10.75 -9.54
C GLY A 281 22.13 -10.02 -10.47
N ASN A 282 21.71 -9.81 -11.72
CA ASN A 282 22.47 -9.05 -12.70
C ASN A 282 22.21 -7.54 -12.56
N GLY A 283 23.25 -6.71 -12.56
CA GLY A 283 23.10 -5.24 -12.47
C GLY A 283 22.43 -4.82 -11.16
N ASP A 284 21.37 -4.01 -11.24
CA ASP A 284 20.62 -3.49 -10.10
C ASP A 284 19.45 -4.40 -9.66
N SER A 285 19.54 -5.71 -9.97
CA SER A 285 18.50 -6.68 -9.64
C SER A 285 18.83 -7.57 -8.45
N VAL A 286 17.78 -8.04 -7.77
CA VAL A 286 17.86 -8.91 -6.60
C VAL A 286 16.79 -10.00 -6.69
N GLU A 287 17.15 -11.24 -6.40
CA GLU A 287 16.20 -12.35 -6.22
C GLU A 287 15.75 -12.38 -4.75
N LEU A 288 14.47 -12.66 -4.49
CA LEU A 288 13.94 -12.79 -3.13
C LEU A 288 13.28 -14.15 -2.90
N GLU A 289 13.56 -14.71 -1.73
CA GLU A 289 12.88 -15.88 -1.19
C GLU A 289 12.34 -15.54 0.20
N LEU A 290 11.02 -15.66 0.39
CA LEU A 290 10.36 -15.43 1.67
C LEU A 290 9.83 -16.76 2.21
N ALA A 291 10.06 -17.02 3.48
CA ALA A 291 9.57 -18.19 4.19
C ALA A 291 9.00 -17.82 5.56
N ASP A 292 8.10 -18.64 6.09
CA ASP A 292 7.56 -18.43 7.43
C ASP A 292 8.59 -18.76 8.54
N ALA A 293 8.17 -18.65 9.80
CA ALA A 293 9.03 -18.97 10.95
C ALA A 293 9.45 -20.46 11.03
N ALA A 294 8.76 -21.37 10.33
CA ALA A 294 9.15 -22.77 10.19
C ALA A 294 10.08 -23.00 8.99
N GLY A 295 10.30 -21.98 8.15
CA GLY A 295 11.07 -22.06 6.92
C GLY A 295 10.27 -22.55 5.71
N ARG A 296 8.94 -22.63 5.80
CA ARG A 296 8.09 -23.02 4.66
C ARG A 296 7.95 -21.84 3.69
N PRO A 297 8.04 -22.05 2.36
CA PRO A 297 7.92 -20.97 1.38
C PRO A 297 6.62 -20.18 1.53
N VAL A 298 6.74 -18.86 1.50
CA VAL A 298 5.64 -17.88 1.49
C VAL A 298 5.55 -17.21 0.13
N ALA A 299 6.66 -16.69 -0.38
CA ALA A 299 6.73 -16.06 -1.70
C ALA A 299 8.12 -16.22 -2.33
N SER A 300 8.17 -16.22 -3.65
CA SER A 300 9.41 -16.18 -4.42
C SER A 300 9.34 -15.08 -5.47
N VAL A 301 10.44 -14.36 -5.66
CA VAL A 301 10.62 -13.34 -6.68
C VAL A 301 11.90 -13.67 -7.43
N GLY A 302 11.78 -14.05 -8.70
CA GLY A 302 12.95 -14.36 -9.52
C GLY A 302 13.84 -13.15 -9.75
N SER A 303 13.26 -11.95 -9.84
CA SER A 303 14.04 -10.70 -9.88
C SER A 303 13.18 -9.49 -9.52
N VAL A 304 13.74 -8.58 -8.71
CA VAL A 304 13.28 -7.20 -8.60
C VAL A 304 14.42 -6.28 -8.99
N THR A 305 14.17 -5.37 -9.94
CA THR A 305 15.13 -4.31 -10.30
C THR A 305 14.79 -3.06 -9.52
N LEU A 306 15.79 -2.50 -8.82
CA LEU A 306 15.67 -1.27 -8.06
C LEU A 306 16.30 -0.13 -8.86
N ARG A 307 15.71 1.06 -8.79
CA ARG A 307 16.27 2.27 -9.41
C ARG A 307 16.37 3.41 -8.41
N PRO A 308 17.48 4.18 -8.41
CA PRO A 308 17.53 5.44 -7.69
C PRO A 308 16.39 6.36 -8.16
N PHE A 309 15.86 7.15 -7.24
CA PHE A 309 14.90 8.21 -7.56
C PHE A 309 15.39 9.55 -7.00
N THR A 310 14.86 10.63 -7.55
CA THR A 310 15.05 12.00 -7.06
C THR A 310 13.72 12.61 -6.65
N ALA A 311 13.75 13.65 -5.81
CA ALA A 311 12.52 14.37 -5.44
C ALA A 311 11.82 14.98 -6.66
N ASP A 312 12.57 15.34 -7.71
CA ASP A 312 12.03 15.85 -8.97
C ASP A 312 11.23 14.79 -9.73
N ASP A 313 11.60 13.50 -9.62
CA ASP A 313 10.84 12.39 -10.21
C ASP A 313 9.46 12.19 -9.54
N LEU A 314 9.28 12.75 -8.34
CA LEU A 314 8.04 12.72 -7.57
C LEU A 314 7.28 14.05 -7.62
N ALA A 315 7.76 15.05 -8.37
CA ALA A 315 7.09 16.33 -8.48
C ALA A 315 5.68 16.13 -9.09
N PRO A 316 4.64 16.78 -8.52
CA PRO A 316 3.29 16.63 -9.02
C PRO A 316 3.19 17.15 -10.47
N ASP A 317 2.47 16.41 -11.31
CA ASP A 317 2.17 16.82 -12.68
C ASP A 317 1.61 18.26 -12.70
N PRO A 318 2.20 19.19 -13.47
CA PRO A 318 1.69 20.56 -13.61
C PRO A 318 0.19 20.61 -13.96
N ALA A 319 -0.31 19.62 -14.72
CA ALA A 319 -1.73 19.51 -15.07
C ALA A 319 -2.63 19.03 -13.91
N ARG A 320 -2.05 18.49 -12.83
CA ARG A 320 -2.73 18.26 -11.52
C ARG A 320 -2.69 19.51 -10.64
N VAL A 321 -1.67 20.34 -10.78
CA VAL A 321 -1.49 21.56 -9.97
C VAL A 321 -2.36 22.72 -10.47
N ALA A 322 -2.70 22.75 -11.77
CA ALA A 322 -3.47 23.83 -12.39
C ALA A 322 -4.83 24.11 -11.71
N ASP A 323 -5.50 23.08 -11.19
CA ASP A 323 -6.81 23.18 -10.53
C ASP A 323 -6.74 22.90 -9.00
N ALA A 324 -5.54 22.85 -8.42
CA ALA A 324 -5.36 22.54 -7.01
C ALA A 324 -5.78 23.71 -6.10
N LEU A 325 -6.19 23.38 -4.87
CA LEU A 325 -6.39 24.38 -3.82
C LEU A 325 -5.04 24.74 -3.20
N PHE A 326 -4.68 26.02 -3.30
CA PHE A 326 -3.45 26.55 -2.73
C PHE A 326 -3.69 27.09 -1.33
N ARG A 327 -2.76 26.82 -0.41
CA ARG A 327 -2.70 27.49 0.90
C ARG A 327 -1.73 28.66 0.82
N THR A 328 -2.18 29.84 1.26
CA THR A 328 -1.30 31.00 1.40
C THR A 328 -0.43 30.84 2.64
N GLU A 329 0.88 30.76 2.45
CA GLU A 329 1.87 30.88 3.53
C GLU A 329 2.48 32.28 3.50
N TRP A 330 2.35 33.01 4.61
CA TRP A 330 2.93 34.34 4.75
C TRP A 330 4.31 34.25 5.37
N VAL A 331 5.34 34.54 4.58
CA VAL A 331 6.71 34.68 5.08
C VAL A 331 6.98 36.11 5.56
N PRO A 332 7.72 36.29 6.68
CA PRO A 332 8.10 37.61 7.16
C PRO A 332 8.87 38.39 6.09
N ALA A 333 8.44 39.62 5.81
CA ALA A 333 9.20 40.50 4.93
C ALA A 333 10.58 40.76 5.54
N ALA A 334 11.65 40.54 4.77
CA ALA A 334 12.98 40.96 5.20
C ALA A 334 12.94 42.48 5.41
N GLY A 335 13.08 42.91 6.67
CA GLY A 335 13.03 44.31 7.04
C GLY A 335 14.08 45.10 6.27
N GLY A 336 13.62 45.95 5.35
CA GLY A 336 14.48 46.92 4.68
C GLY A 336 15.07 47.87 5.72
N ARG A 337 16.40 48.02 5.69
CA ARG A 337 17.10 49.11 6.37
C ARG A 337 16.95 50.40 5.58
#